data_AF-A0A6I4Z5Z5-F1
#
_entry.id   AF-A0A6I4Z5Z5-F1
#
_cell.length_a   1.000
_cell.length_b   1.000
_cell.length_c   1.000
_cell.angle_alpha   90.00
_cell.angle_beta   90.00
_cell.angle_gamma   90.00
#
_symmetry.space_group_name_H-M   'P 1'
#
loop_
_entity.id
_entity.type
_entity.pdbx_description
1 polymer ?
#
loop_
_entity_poly.entity_id
_entity_poly.type
_entity_poly.pdbx_seq_one_letter_code
_entity_poly.pdbx_strand_id
1 'polypeptide(L)'
;MSTFILIAAGNASAQDTHPQKAPPPSITTISAQNEHYLQQMGLTPTTANNAMWAIQHKPHSQCAFLAKTLIGDYTISHVAPDLIDPNDDGETVLRIEKSHMCDRANLQ
;
A
#
# COMPACT_ATOMS: atom_id res chain seq x y z
N MET A 1 -31.05 60.43 -11.79
CA MET A 1 -29.72 60.34 -12.42
C MET A 1 -28.72 59.88 -11.36
N SER A 2 -28.21 58.66 -11.46
CA SER A 2 -26.98 58.24 -10.77
C SER A 2 -26.46 56.99 -11.46
N THR A 3 -25.41 57.21 -12.24
CA THR A 3 -24.58 56.22 -12.90
C THR A 3 -23.69 55.57 -11.84
N PHE A 4 -23.70 54.24 -11.74
CA PHE A 4 -22.65 53.52 -11.02
C PHE A 4 -21.76 52.76 -11.99
N ILE A 5 -20.47 52.87 -11.71
CA ILE A 5 -19.32 52.62 -12.57
C ILE A 5 -18.89 51.15 -12.48
N LEU A 6 -18.40 50.71 -13.65
CA LEU A 6 -17.67 49.51 -14.04
C LEU A 6 -17.18 48.52 -12.97
N ILE A 7 -17.46 47.26 -13.31
CA ILE A 7 -17.14 46.00 -12.63
C ILE A 7 -15.62 45.75 -12.67
N ALA A 8 -15.06 45.41 -11.50
CA ALA A 8 -13.68 45.03 -11.29
C ALA A 8 -13.32 43.76 -12.08
N ALA A 9 -12.10 43.76 -12.61
CA ALA A 9 -11.44 42.63 -13.22
C ALA A 9 -11.36 41.45 -12.24
N GLY A 10 -12.05 40.36 -12.56
CA GLY A 10 -11.79 39.04 -12.01
C GLY A 10 -11.53 38.12 -13.19
N ASN A 11 -10.26 37.74 -13.39
CA ASN A 11 -9.89 36.70 -14.34
C ASN A 11 -10.60 35.41 -13.94
N ALA A 12 -11.72 35.12 -14.59
CA ALA A 12 -12.34 33.80 -14.59
C ALA A 12 -11.43 32.88 -15.41
N SER A 13 -10.38 32.34 -14.77
CA SER A 13 -9.75 31.12 -15.26
C SER A 13 -10.75 30.00 -15.03
N ALA A 14 -11.51 29.68 -16.07
CA ALA A 14 -12.31 28.49 -16.17
C ALA A 14 -11.40 27.29 -15.85
N GLN A 15 -11.54 26.74 -14.65
CA GLN A 15 -11.03 25.40 -14.37
C GLN A 15 -11.97 24.44 -15.08
N ASP A 16 -11.61 24.16 -16.32
CA ASP A 16 -12.07 23.04 -17.12
C ASP A 16 -12.07 21.80 -16.23
N THR A 17 -13.27 21.40 -15.81
CA THR A 17 -13.49 20.30 -14.87
C THR A 17 -13.40 19.00 -15.66
N HIS A 18 -12.18 18.68 -16.11
CA HIS A 18 -11.85 17.32 -16.48
C HIS A 18 -11.83 16.49 -15.19
N PRO A 19 -12.50 15.32 -15.14
CA PRO A 19 -12.31 14.39 -14.04
C PRO A 19 -10.85 13.95 -14.06
N GLN A 20 -10.02 14.55 -13.21
CA GLN A 20 -8.65 14.12 -13.00
C GLN A 20 -8.69 12.71 -12.44
N LYS A 21 -8.46 11.73 -13.31
CA LYS A 21 -7.98 10.40 -12.92
C LYS A 21 -6.83 10.64 -11.95
N ALA A 22 -7.01 10.24 -10.68
CA ALA A 22 -6.00 10.45 -9.65
C ALA A 22 -4.63 10.00 -10.18
N PRO A 23 -3.55 10.79 -9.97
CA PRO A 23 -2.23 10.36 -10.37
C PRO A 23 -1.93 9.00 -9.72
N PRO A 24 -1.31 8.05 -10.44
CA PRO A 24 -0.98 6.77 -9.85
C PRO A 24 -0.11 7.00 -8.62
N PRO A 25 -0.34 6.24 -7.52
CA PRO A 25 0.45 6.39 -6.31
C PRO A 25 1.94 6.16 -6.61
N SER A 26 2.80 6.97 -6.00
CA SER A 26 4.26 6.80 -6.16
C SER A 26 4.70 5.44 -5.61
N ILE A 27 5.80 4.89 -6.12
CA ILE A 27 6.36 3.60 -5.64
C ILE A 27 6.61 3.63 -4.11
N THR A 28 7.04 4.79 -3.59
CA THR A 28 7.24 5.00 -2.15
C THR A 28 5.93 4.92 -1.37
N THR A 29 4.85 5.48 -1.92
CA THR A 29 3.51 5.43 -1.31
C THR A 29 2.98 3.99 -1.27
N ILE A 30 3.16 3.23 -2.36
CA ILE A 30 2.77 1.81 -2.42
C ILE A 30 3.56 1.00 -1.40
N SER A 31 4.87 1.25 -1.27
CA SER A 31 5.71 0.54 -0.30
C SER A 31 5.29 0.80 1.14
N ALA A 32 5.01 2.05 1.50
CA ALA A 32 4.56 2.39 2.86
C ALA A 32 3.19 1.80 3.17
N GLN A 33 2.29 1.80 2.20
CA GLN A 33 0.96 1.22 2.34
C GLN A 33 1.02 -0.30 2.50
N ASN A 34 1.86 -0.98 1.74
CA ASN A 34 2.09 -2.41 1.87
C ASN A 34 2.72 -2.80 3.22
N GLU A 35 3.64 -1.98 3.73
CA GLU A 35 4.18 -2.16 5.08
C GLU A 35 3.08 -2.09 6.14
N HIS A 36 2.16 -1.14 6.01
CA HIS A 36 1.01 -1.01 6.90
C HIS A 36 0.08 -2.22 6.82
N TYR A 37 -0.21 -2.74 5.61
CA TYR A 37 -1.03 -3.95 5.45
C TYR A 37 -0.42 -5.16 6.16
N LEU A 38 0.90 -5.35 6.00
CA LEU A 38 1.64 -6.39 6.71
C LEU A 38 1.49 -6.27 8.23
N GLN A 39 1.55 -5.05 8.77
CA GLN A 39 1.32 -4.80 10.19
C GLN A 39 -0.13 -5.07 10.62
N GLN A 40 -1.12 -4.73 9.79
CA GLN A 40 -2.53 -5.02 10.06
C GLN A 40 -2.83 -6.53 10.08
N MET A 41 -2.07 -7.33 9.34
CA MET A 41 -2.12 -8.79 9.41
C MET A 41 -1.39 -9.37 10.62
N GLY A 42 -0.67 -8.56 11.40
CA GLY A 42 -0.04 -8.97 12.65
C GLY A 42 1.47 -9.17 12.59
N LEU A 43 2.13 -8.81 11.48
CA LEU A 43 3.60 -8.74 11.45
C LEU A 43 4.08 -7.60 12.35
N THR A 44 5.18 -7.81 13.06
CA THR A 44 5.82 -6.74 13.84
C THR A 44 6.34 -5.64 12.90
N PRO A 45 6.48 -4.38 13.36
CA PRO A 45 7.00 -3.31 12.52
C PRO A 45 8.38 -3.64 11.90
N THR A 46 9.25 -4.32 12.66
CA THR A 46 10.56 -4.74 12.18
C THR A 46 10.46 -5.79 11.07
N THR A 47 9.64 -6.82 11.27
CA THR A 47 9.44 -7.89 10.28
C THR A 47 8.77 -7.35 9.02
N ALA A 48 7.77 -6.47 9.15
CA ALA A 48 7.12 -5.80 8.03
C ALA A 48 8.10 -4.94 7.22
N ASN A 49 8.95 -4.15 7.89
CA ASN A 49 9.98 -3.34 7.21
C ASN A 49 10.99 -4.23 6.45
N ASN A 50 11.43 -5.31 7.09
CA ASN A 50 12.35 -6.26 6.46
C ASN A 50 11.71 -7.01 5.29
N ALA A 51 10.43 -7.36 5.39
CA ALA A 51 9.67 -7.97 4.31
C ALA A 51 9.57 -7.03 3.10
N MET A 52 9.29 -5.74 3.32
CA MET A 52 9.30 -4.74 2.26
C MET A 52 10.69 -4.58 1.62
N TRP A 53 11.74 -4.59 2.45
CA TRP A 53 13.11 -4.58 1.94
C TRP A 53 13.40 -5.82 1.09
N ALA A 54 12.98 -7.01 1.54
CA ALA A 54 13.15 -8.27 0.83
C ALA A 54 12.40 -8.27 -0.52
N ILE A 55 11.16 -7.76 -0.56
CA ILE A 55 10.40 -7.61 -1.81
C ILE A 55 11.16 -6.80 -2.86
N GLN A 56 11.87 -5.76 -2.43
CA GLN A 56 12.60 -4.86 -3.32
C GLN A 56 13.99 -5.38 -3.71
N HIS A 57 14.73 -5.99 -2.78
CA HIS A 57 16.15 -6.31 -2.95
C HIS A 57 16.45 -7.80 -3.09
N LYS A 58 15.55 -8.65 -2.58
CA LYS A 58 15.66 -10.11 -2.55
C LYS A 58 14.35 -10.76 -3.01
N PRO A 59 13.85 -10.43 -4.21
CA PRO A 59 12.49 -10.80 -4.65
C PRO A 59 12.27 -12.32 -4.78
N HIS A 60 13.36 -13.11 -4.82
CA HIS A 60 13.33 -14.57 -4.88
C HIS A 60 13.44 -15.24 -3.51
N SER A 61 13.67 -14.47 -2.44
CA SER A 61 13.67 -15.01 -1.09
C SER A 61 12.28 -15.49 -0.69
N GLN A 62 12.23 -16.49 0.19
CA GLN A 62 10.97 -17.01 0.70
C GLN A 62 10.16 -15.94 1.44
N CYS A 63 10.83 -15.06 2.20
CA CYS A 63 10.20 -13.91 2.83
C CYS A 63 9.51 -13.00 1.80
N ALA A 64 10.17 -12.65 0.71
CA ALA A 64 9.58 -11.79 -0.32
C ALA A 64 8.36 -12.43 -1.00
N PHE A 65 8.40 -13.75 -1.22
CA PHE A 65 7.27 -14.48 -1.79
C PHE A 65 6.05 -14.43 -0.85
N LEU A 66 6.23 -14.85 0.41
CA LEU A 66 5.12 -14.89 1.38
C LEU A 66 4.59 -13.51 1.71
N ALA A 67 5.45 -12.50 1.81
CA ALA A 67 5.01 -11.12 2.05
C ALA A 67 4.16 -10.58 0.89
N LYS A 68 4.49 -10.91 -0.38
CA LYS A 68 3.65 -10.54 -1.53
C LYS A 68 2.30 -11.24 -1.52
N THR A 69 2.29 -12.53 -1.14
CA THR A 69 1.04 -13.30 -0.97
C THR A 69 0.15 -12.61 0.06
N LEU A 70 0.66 -12.35 1.27
CA LEU A 70 -0.06 -11.64 2.32
C LEU A 70 -0.61 -10.28 1.84
N ILE A 71 0.20 -9.46 1.17
CA ILE A 71 -0.27 -8.16 0.63
C ILE A 71 -1.39 -8.37 -0.41
N GLY A 72 -1.26 -9.38 -1.27
CA GLY A 72 -2.24 -9.75 -2.27
C GLY A 72 -3.57 -10.18 -1.65
N ASP A 73 -3.52 -11.10 -0.70
CA ASP A 73 -4.69 -11.66 -0.01
C ASP A 73 -5.39 -10.60 0.84
N TYR A 74 -4.63 -9.73 1.51
CA TYR A 74 -5.17 -8.54 2.16
C TYR A 74 -5.89 -7.62 1.18
N THR A 75 -5.30 -7.37 0.00
CA THR A 75 -5.94 -6.51 -1.00
C THR A 75 -7.22 -7.14 -1.55
N ILE A 76 -7.21 -8.45 -1.81
CA ILE A 76 -8.36 -9.20 -2.32
C ILE A 76 -9.48 -9.23 -1.27
N SER A 77 -9.18 -9.45 0.01
CA SER A 77 -10.18 -9.48 1.08
C SER A 77 -10.97 -8.16 1.21
N HIS A 78 -10.40 -7.04 0.77
CA HIS A 78 -11.07 -5.73 0.77
C HIS A 78 -11.96 -5.51 -0.45
N VAL A 79 -11.72 -6.19 -1.57
CA VAL A 79 -12.48 -6.01 -2.83
C VAL A 79 -13.41 -7.16 -3.16
N ALA A 80 -13.11 -8.36 -2.67
CA ALA A 80 -13.84 -9.60 -2.88
C ALA A 80 -13.68 -10.52 -1.65
N PRO A 81 -14.28 -10.14 -0.50
CA PRO A 81 -14.12 -10.87 0.77
C PRO A 81 -14.57 -12.33 0.71
N ASP A 82 -15.49 -12.69 -0.18
CA ASP A 82 -16.02 -14.05 -0.33
C ASP A 82 -15.00 -15.04 -0.92
N LEU A 83 -13.85 -14.56 -1.43
CA LEU A 83 -12.83 -15.39 -2.10
C LEU A 83 -11.64 -15.77 -1.21
N ILE A 84 -11.54 -15.23 0.01
CA ILE A 84 -10.39 -15.42 0.90
C ILE A 84 -10.87 -16.00 2.24
N ASP A 85 -10.23 -17.07 2.70
CA ASP A 85 -10.41 -17.55 4.08
C ASP A 85 -9.55 -16.69 5.02
N PRO A 86 -10.13 -15.88 5.91
CA PRO A 86 -9.37 -15.03 6.83
C PRO A 86 -8.48 -15.81 7.81
N ASN A 87 -8.64 -17.13 7.93
CA ASN A 87 -7.80 -17.95 8.80
C ASN A 87 -6.50 -18.42 8.12
N ASP A 88 -6.38 -18.38 6.79
CA ASP A 88 -5.21 -18.90 6.07
C ASP A 88 -3.98 -17.98 6.23
N ASP A 89 -4.21 -16.67 6.32
CA ASP A 89 -3.15 -15.68 6.50
C ASP A 89 -2.50 -15.75 7.89
N GLY A 90 -3.25 -16.16 8.92
CA GLY A 90 -2.77 -16.25 10.30
C GLY A 90 -1.60 -17.22 10.47
N GLU A 91 -1.67 -18.40 9.85
CA GLU A 91 -0.58 -19.38 9.85
C GLU A 91 0.64 -18.85 9.09
N THR A 92 0.43 -18.14 7.98
CA THR A 92 1.53 -17.53 7.23
C THR A 92 2.24 -16.44 8.02
N VAL A 93 1.49 -15.57 8.71
CA VAL A 93 2.05 -14.54 9.61
C VAL A 93 2.85 -15.19 10.75
N LEU A 94 2.27 -16.18 11.44
CA LEU A 94 2.96 -16.91 12.50
C LEU A 94 4.23 -17.60 12.01
N ARG A 95 4.20 -18.18 10.81
CA ARG A 95 5.37 -18.81 10.19
C ARG A 95 6.46 -17.79 9.89
N ILE A 96 6.11 -16.63 9.33
CA ILE A 96 7.10 -15.57 9.03
C ILE A 96 7.77 -15.09 10.33
N GLU A 97 6.99 -14.78 11.36
CA GLU A 97 7.52 -14.27 12.64
C GLU A 97 8.37 -15.32 13.37
N LYS A 98 7.85 -16.54 13.54
CA LYS A 98 8.56 -17.57 14.33
C LYS A 98 9.82 -18.10 13.65
N SER A 99 9.87 -18.08 12.32
CA SER A 99 11.02 -18.58 11.57
C SER A 99 12.12 -17.54 11.40
N HIS A 100 11.87 -16.28 11.74
CA HIS A 100 12.80 -15.17 11.50
C HIS A 100 13.26 -15.08 10.03
N MET A 101 12.48 -15.61 9.07
CA MET A 101 12.91 -15.73 7.68
C MET A 101 13.07 -14.39 6.97
N CYS A 102 12.41 -13.36 7.50
CA CYS A 102 12.53 -12.00 6.99
C CYS A 102 13.73 -11.25 7.59
N ASP A 103 14.41 -11.80 8.60
CA ASP A 103 15.64 -11.17 9.11
C ASP A 103 16.67 -11.07 7.98
N ARG A 104 17.31 -9.90 7.87
CA ARG A 104 18.24 -9.62 6.75
C ARG A 104 19.38 -10.63 6.64
N ALA A 105 19.76 -11.27 7.75
CA ALA A 105 20.76 -12.33 7.78
C ALA A 105 20.30 -13.64 7.11
N ASN A 106 18.99 -13.87 7.00
CA ASN A 106 18.38 -15.09 6.47
C ASN A 106 17.86 -14.94 5.03
N LEU A 107 17.94 -13.74 4.47
CA LEU A 107 17.53 -13.44 3.10
C LEU A 107 18.61 -13.90 2.10
N GLN A 108 18.49 -15.14 1.62
CA GLN A 108 19.32 -15.68 0.54
C GLN A 108 18.97 -15.02 -0.80
#